data_AF-A0A2V2SQT2-F1
#
_entry.id   AF-A0A2V2SQT2-F1
#
_cell.length_a   1.000
_cell.length_b   1.000
_cell.length_c   1.000
_cell.angle_alpha   90.00
_cell.angle_beta   90.00
_cell.angle_gamma   90.00
#
_symmetry.space_group_name_H-M   'P 1'
#
loop_
_entity.id
_entity.type
_entity.pdbx_description
1 polymer ?
#
loop_
_entity_poly.entity_id
_entity_poly.type
_entity_poly.pdbx_seq_one_letter_code
_entity_poly.pdbx_strand_id
1 'polypeptide(L)'
;MSGNGLQIVKKRFLFTAGERLRGLRELTGLKRPEFARIVGMKAKTVENIEFGRQRMRDEDFEKVCSVYPDFARWITYEGPIDPVSVAWEIADSAQSAAVYLVEQNPSLLASSNLSLEEWRSRHHDVLERLRQEPGREICEETDDDPEDGPDGEEARD
;
A
#
# COMPACT_ATOMS: atom_id res chain seq x y z
N MET A 1 -15.12 14.64 -36.42
CA MET A 1 -14.24 14.90 -35.26
C MET A 1 -14.22 13.63 -34.45
N SER A 2 -13.19 12.79 -34.62
CA SER A 2 -13.07 11.55 -33.86
C SER A 2 -12.71 11.90 -32.42
N GLY A 3 -13.63 11.63 -31.50
CA GLY A 3 -13.38 11.75 -30.08
C GLY A 3 -12.22 10.84 -29.72
N ASN A 4 -11.10 11.45 -29.33
CA ASN A 4 -9.94 10.72 -28.83
C ASN A 4 -10.34 10.21 -27.44
N GLY A 5 -10.98 9.04 -27.40
CA GLY A 5 -11.32 8.36 -26.15
C GLY A 5 -10.04 8.17 -25.37
N LEU A 6 -9.91 8.89 -24.26
CA LEU A 6 -8.81 8.75 -23.32
C LEU A 6 -8.87 7.29 -22.84
N GLN A 7 -8.02 6.42 -23.39
CA GLN A 7 -7.86 5.08 -22.86
C GLN A 7 -7.32 5.24 -21.44
N ILE A 8 -8.19 5.12 -20.45
CA ILE A 8 -7.77 4.99 -19.06
C ILE A 8 -7.06 3.63 -19.00
N VAL A 9 -5.74 3.65 -19.09
CA VAL A 9 -4.91 2.47 -18.87
C VAL A 9 -5.12 2.10 -17.41
N LYS A 10 -5.99 1.10 -17.15
CA LYS A 10 -6.17 0.56 -15.80
C LYS A 10 -4.83 0.04 -15.33
N LYS A 11 -4.17 0.78 -14.42
CA LYS A 11 -2.90 0.36 -13.83
C LYS A 11 -3.16 -0.93 -13.06
N ARG A 12 -2.48 -2.00 -13.44
CA ARG A 12 -2.49 -3.27 -12.73
C ARG A 12 -1.60 -3.15 -11.51
N PHE A 13 -2.17 -3.32 -10.32
CA PHE A 13 -1.42 -3.27 -9.05
C PHE A 13 -0.93 -4.67 -8.70
N LEU A 14 0.34 -4.84 -8.36
CA LEU A 14 0.88 -6.16 -8.00
C LEU A 14 0.39 -6.62 -6.61
N PHE A 15 0.06 -5.67 -5.74
CA PHE A 15 -0.19 -5.85 -4.32
C PHE A 15 -1.47 -5.14 -3.87
N THR A 16 -2.19 -5.78 -2.97
CA THR A 16 -3.29 -5.15 -2.22
C THR A 16 -2.77 -4.11 -1.24
N ALA A 17 -3.66 -3.24 -0.73
CA ALA A 17 -3.34 -2.32 0.37
C ALA A 17 -2.70 -3.04 1.57
N GLY A 18 -3.20 -4.22 1.94
CA GLY A 18 -2.64 -5.01 3.03
C GLY A 18 -1.23 -5.55 2.76
N GLU A 19 -0.95 -6.01 1.55
CA GLU A 19 0.39 -6.44 1.14
C GLU A 19 1.38 -5.27 1.12
N ARG A 20 0.95 -4.08 0.69
CA ARG A 20 1.76 -2.85 0.68
C ARG A 20 2.05 -2.35 2.10
N LEU A 21 1.06 -2.40 2.99
CA LEU A 21 1.21 -2.10 4.42
C LEU A 21 2.21 -3.05 5.07
N ARG A 22 2.09 -4.36 4.78
CA ARG A 22 3.03 -5.37 5.26
C ARG A 22 4.45 -5.11 4.77
N GLY A 23 4.60 -4.77 3.48
CA GLY A 23 5.89 -4.43 2.88
C GLY A 23 6.57 -3.27 3.62
N LEU A 24 5.83 -2.17 3.86
CA LEU A 24 6.33 -1.03 4.63
C LEU A 24 6.75 -1.43 6.06
N ARG A 25 5.91 -2.21 6.77
CA ARG A 25 6.24 -2.66 8.12
C ARG A 25 7.49 -3.55 8.14
N GLU A 26 7.61 -4.48 7.20
CA GLU A 26 8.76 -5.37 7.19
C GLU A 26 10.06 -4.65 6.81
N LEU A 27 10.02 -3.67 5.91
CA LEU A 27 11.20 -2.84 5.60
C LEU A 27 11.67 -1.98 6.78
N THR A 28 10.76 -1.55 7.65
CA THR A 28 11.12 -0.83 8.88
C THR A 28 11.62 -1.77 9.99
N GLY A 29 11.64 -3.09 9.75
CA GLY A 29 12.06 -4.09 10.74
C GLY A 29 11.10 -4.26 11.92
N LEU A 30 9.93 -3.62 11.88
CA LEU A 30 9.03 -3.55 13.03
C LEU A 30 8.16 -4.80 13.13
N LYS A 31 7.99 -5.28 14.37
CA LYS A 31 6.96 -6.28 14.67
C LYS A 31 5.58 -5.63 14.59
N ARG A 32 4.56 -6.41 14.26
CA ARG A 32 3.19 -5.93 14.10
C ARG A 32 2.65 -5.11 15.27
N PRO A 33 2.82 -5.51 16.55
CA PRO A 33 2.35 -4.70 17.68
C PRO A 33 3.04 -3.34 17.79
N GLU A 34 4.34 -3.30 17.46
CA GLU A 34 5.13 -2.08 17.51
C GLU A 34 4.73 -1.11 16.40
N PHE A 35 4.62 -1.61 15.17
CA PHE A 35 4.11 -0.84 14.04
C PHE A 35 2.72 -0.27 14.33
N ALA A 36 1.80 -1.12 14.82
CA ALA A 36 0.45 -0.70 15.16
C ALA A 36 0.42 0.42 16.20
N ARG A 37 1.27 0.34 17.23
CA ARG A 37 1.43 1.40 18.24
C ARG A 37 1.93 2.70 17.61
N ILE A 38 2.92 2.63 16.71
CA ILE A 38 3.49 3.80 16.03
C ILE A 38 2.44 4.52 15.17
N VAL A 39 1.66 3.78 14.38
CA VAL A 39 0.63 4.37 13.51
C VAL A 39 -0.72 4.63 14.21
N GLY A 40 -0.85 4.35 15.52
CA GLY A 40 -2.12 4.57 16.24
C GLY A 40 -3.26 3.62 15.83
N MET A 41 -2.92 2.38 15.43
CA MET A 41 -3.88 1.33 15.07
C MET A 41 -3.89 0.20 16.11
N LYS A 42 -4.97 -0.59 16.15
CA LYS A 42 -4.99 -1.83 16.94
C LYS A 42 -4.17 -2.90 16.22
N ALA A 43 -3.34 -3.65 16.95
CA ALA A 43 -2.52 -4.72 16.37
C ALA A 43 -3.34 -5.76 15.59
N LYS A 44 -4.56 -6.07 16.07
CA LYS A 44 -5.48 -6.98 15.38
C LYS A 44 -6.00 -6.41 14.05
N THR A 45 -6.21 -5.10 13.97
CA THR A 45 -6.61 -4.41 12.73
C THR A 45 -5.50 -4.51 11.69
N VAL A 46 -4.26 -4.19 12.07
CA VAL A 46 -3.09 -4.35 11.18
C VAL A 46 -2.98 -5.80 10.71
N GLU A 47 -3.15 -6.78 11.61
CA GLU A 47 -3.10 -8.20 11.26
C GLU A 47 -4.16 -8.58 10.23
N ASN A 48 -5.41 -8.18 10.45
CA ASN A 48 -6.51 -8.50 9.55
C ASN A 48 -6.32 -7.85 8.18
N ILE A 49 -5.80 -6.62 8.13
CA ILE A 49 -5.49 -5.92 6.87
C ILE A 49 -4.35 -6.65 6.13
N GLU A 50 -3.25 -6.98 6.81
CA GLU A 50 -2.11 -7.69 6.19
C GLU A 50 -2.49 -9.07 5.65
N PHE A 51 -3.45 -9.76 6.27
CA PHE A 51 -3.96 -11.05 5.80
C PHE A 51 -5.13 -10.94 4.82
N GLY A 52 -5.53 -9.73 4.43
CA GLY A 52 -6.66 -9.52 3.51
C GLY A 52 -8.03 -9.89 4.10
N ARG A 53 -8.14 -10.09 5.42
CA ARG A 53 -9.40 -10.35 6.13
C ARG A 53 -10.22 -9.08 6.37
N GLN A 54 -9.58 -7.91 6.22
CA GLN A 54 -10.22 -6.61 6.34
C GLN A 54 -9.63 -5.68 5.27
N ARG A 55 -10.48 -4.89 4.62
CA ARG A 55 -10.02 -3.76 3.80
C ARG A 55 -9.40 -2.68 4.68
N MET A 56 -8.40 -2.00 4.13
CA MET A 56 -7.84 -0.79 4.73
C MET A 56 -8.82 0.35 4.49
N ARG A 57 -9.35 0.96 5.55
CA ARG A 57 -10.32 2.05 5.47
C ARG A 57 -9.60 3.39 5.41
N ASP A 58 -10.32 4.45 5.08
CA ASP A 58 -9.75 5.81 4.97
C ASP A 58 -9.05 6.25 6.27
N GLU A 59 -9.66 5.99 7.44
CA GLU A 59 -9.03 6.25 8.74
C GLU A 59 -7.72 5.47 8.94
N ASP A 60 -7.63 4.26 8.39
CA ASP A 60 -6.43 3.42 8.48
C ASP A 60 -5.33 3.98 7.54
N PHE A 61 -5.70 4.49 6.36
CA PHE A 61 -4.81 5.23 5.46
C PHE A 61 -4.31 6.53 6.09
N GLU A 62 -5.20 7.34 6.64
CA GLU A 62 -4.85 8.61 7.29
C GLU A 62 -3.79 8.39 8.39
N LYS A 63 -4.00 7.39 9.25
CA LYS A 63 -3.07 7.02 10.31
C LYS A 63 -1.69 6.62 9.80
N VAL A 64 -1.64 5.76 8.78
CA VAL A 64 -0.36 5.29 8.22
C VAL A 64 0.36 6.42 7.48
N CYS A 65 -0.35 7.14 6.61
CA CYS A 65 0.22 8.21 5.80
C CYS A 65 0.62 9.44 6.63
N SER A 66 -0.01 9.68 7.78
CA SER A 66 0.43 10.74 8.70
C SER A 66 1.78 10.45 9.35
N VAL A 67 2.12 9.17 9.56
CA VAL A 67 3.41 8.75 10.15
C VAL A 67 4.47 8.51 9.08
N TYR A 68 4.06 7.99 7.92
CA TYR A 68 4.94 7.68 6.79
C TYR A 68 4.51 8.46 5.52
N PRO A 69 4.57 9.80 5.53
CA PRO A 69 4.09 10.62 4.41
C PRO A 69 4.84 10.32 3.11
N ASP A 70 6.13 10.04 3.19
CA ASP A 70 6.98 9.72 2.03
C ASP A 70 6.52 8.45 1.29
N PHE A 71 5.76 7.58 1.96
CA PHE A 71 5.24 6.32 1.42
C PHE A 71 3.76 6.38 1.05
N ALA A 72 3.10 7.54 1.14
CA ALA A 72 1.66 7.65 0.93
C ALA A 72 1.23 7.13 -0.46
N ARG A 73 1.93 7.53 -1.53
CA ARG A 73 1.65 7.06 -2.89
C ARG A 73 1.84 5.55 -3.06
N TRP A 74 2.87 4.99 -2.41
CA TRP A 74 3.10 3.55 -2.39
C TRP A 74 1.93 2.84 -1.72
N ILE A 75 1.55 3.26 -0.52
CA ILE A 75 0.49 2.64 0.29
C ILE A 75 -0.87 2.71 -0.42
N THR A 76 -1.17 3.81 -1.12
CA THR A 76 -2.46 3.99 -1.80
C THR A 76 -2.53 3.28 -3.15
N TYR A 77 -1.50 3.38 -4.01
CA TYR A 77 -1.56 2.91 -5.40
C TYR A 77 -0.23 2.40 -5.97
N GLU A 78 0.71 1.93 -5.15
CA GLU A 78 2.05 1.50 -5.61
C GLU A 78 2.74 2.58 -6.46
N GLY A 79 2.55 3.83 -6.06
CA GLY A 79 3.23 4.96 -6.65
C GLY A 79 4.69 5.06 -6.17
N PRO A 80 5.47 5.96 -6.77
CA PRO A 80 6.82 6.26 -6.31
C PRO A 80 6.80 6.84 -4.90
N ILE A 81 7.83 6.60 -4.10
CA ILE A 81 7.98 7.29 -2.81
C ILE A 81 8.43 8.73 -3.04
N ASP A 82 8.07 9.63 -2.13
CA ASP A 82 8.64 10.98 -2.11
C ASP A 82 10.08 10.94 -1.57
N PRO A 83 10.92 11.94 -1.89
CA PRO A 83 12.28 12.01 -1.39
C PRO A 83 12.28 11.86 0.13
N VAL A 84 12.93 10.80 0.59
CA VAL A 84 12.82 10.40 1.99
C VAL A 84 13.48 11.46 2.86
N SER A 85 12.68 12.06 3.74
CA SER A 85 13.13 13.12 4.65
C SER A 85 14.07 12.60 5.75
N VAL A 86 14.04 11.29 6.02
CA VAL A 86 14.79 10.62 7.08
C VAL A 86 15.51 9.38 6.53
N ALA A 87 16.78 9.18 6.91
CA ALA A 87 17.50 7.94 6.62
C ALA A 87 16.88 6.77 7.41
N TRP A 88 16.16 5.87 6.74
CA TRP A 88 15.62 4.65 7.36
C TRP A 88 16.65 3.52 7.27
N GLU A 89 16.86 2.78 8.36
CA GLU A 89 17.53 1.49 8.25
C GLU A 89 16.54 0.50 7.60
N ILE A 90 16.83 0.10 6.36
CA ILE A 90 16.02 -0.85 5.63
C ILE A 90 16.38 -2.27 6.06
N ALA A 91 15.41 -2.98 6.62
CA ALA A 91 15.55 -4.38 6.97
C ALA A 91 15.55 -5.29 5.72
N ASP A 92 16.33 -6.37 5.80
CA ASP A 92 16.40 -7.43 4.80
C ASP A 92 15.14 -8.33 4.88
N SER A 93 14.06 -7.90 4.22
CA SER A 93 12.78 -8.62 4.15
C SER A 93 12.65 -9.39 2.85
N ALA A 94 12.27 -10.67 2.95
CA ALA A 94 11.93 -11.51 1.79
C ALA A 94 10.47 -11.37 1.31
N GLN A 95 9.69 -10.46 1.90
CA GLN A 95 8.29 -10.27 1.51
C GLN A 95 8.21 -9.52 0.18
N SER A 96 7.38 -10.02 -0.75
CA SER A 96 7.37 -9.56 -2.14
C SER A 96 7.17 -8.04 -2.30
N ALA A 97 6.27 -7.44 -1.53
CA ALA A 97 5.97 -6.01 -1.63
C ALA A 97 7.11 -5.14 -1.08
N ALA A 98 7.79 -5.59 -0.01
CA ALA A 98 9.02 -4.97 0.50
C ALA A 98 10.16 -5.02 -0.53
N VAL A 99 10.41 -6.20 -1.10
CA VAL A 99 11.42 -6.42 -2.15
C VAL A 99 11.15 -5.52 -3.36
N TYR A 100 9.90 -5.50 -3.83
CA TYR A 100 9.49 -4.68 -4.96
C TYR A 100 9.61 -3.19 -4.68
N LEU A 101 9.22 -2.73 -3.49
CA LEU A 101 9.31 -1.32 -3.10
C LEU A 101 10.76 -0.81 -3.16
N VAL A 102 11.73 -1.59 -2.69
CA VAL A 102 13.16 -1.26 -2.80
C VAL A 102 13.65 -1.32 -4.24
N GLU A 103 13.23 -2.32 -5.02
CA GLU A 103 13.59 -2.43 -6.44
C GLU A 103 13.11 -1.21 -7.25
N GLN A 104 11.92 -0.70 -6.96
CA GLN A 104 11.37 0.50 -7.61
C GLN A 104 11.98 1.80 -7.06
N ASN A 105 12.53 1.79 -5.86
CA ASN A 105 13.07 2.98 -5.19
C ASN A 105 14.45 2.67 -4.56
N PRO A 106 15.51 2.49 -5.37
CA PRO A 106 16.84 2.13 -4.86
C PRO A 106 17.45 3.14 -3.89
N SER A 107 16.96 4.39 -3.88
CA SER A 107 17.37 5.41 -2.90
C SER A 107 17.09 4.99 -1.45
N LEU A 108 16.16 4.07 -1.21
CA LEU A 108 15.93 3.49 0.12
C LEU A 108 17.18 2.78 0.67
N LEU A 109 18.04 2.26 -0.19
CA LEU A 109 19.28 1.60 0.22
C LEU A 109 20.40 2.59 0.57
N ALA A 110 20.23 3.89 0.35
CA ALA A 110 21.29 4.88 0.57
C ALA A 110 21.78 4.94 2.03
N SER A 111 20.90 4.66 2.99
CA SER A 111 21.20 4.54 4.41
C SER A 111 21.53 3.11 4.86
N SER A 112 21.47 2.13 3.96
CA SER A 112 21.79 0.74 4.23
C SER A 112 23.24 0.42 3.87
N ASN A 113 23.79 -0.64 4.44
CA ASN A 113 25.10 -1.18 4.05
C ASN A 113 25.03 -2.08 2.79
N LEU A 114 23.93 -2.04 2.05
CA LEU A 114 23.67 -2.91 0.90
C LEU A 114 23.64 -2.08 -0.38
N SER A 115 24.33 -2.56 -1.40
CA SER A 115 24.16 -2.08 -2.77
C SER A 115 22.89 -2.64 -3.40
N LEU A 116 22.41 -1.98 -4.46
CA LEU A 116 21.28 -2.47 -5.25
C LEU A 116 21.56 -3.85 -5.87
N GLU A 117 22.81 -4.11 -6.29
CA GLU A 117 23.21 -5.40 -6.86
C GLU A 117 23.14 -6.52 -5.83
N GLU A 118 23.61 -6.27 -4.61
CA GLU A 118 23.50 -7.22 -3.50
C GLU A 118 22.04 -7.49 -3.11
N TRP A 119 21.21 -6.44 -3.03
CA TRP A 119 19.77 -6.58 -2.78
C TRP A 119 19.12 -7.50 -3.83
N ARG A 120 19.36 -7.23 -5.12
CA ARG A 120 18.84 -8.04 -6.22
C ARG A 120 19.34 -9.47 -6.17
N SER A 121 20.61 -9.69 -5.83
CA SER A 121 21.17 -11.03 -5.70
C SER A 121 20.52 -11.82 -4.55
N ARG A 122 20.28 -11.18 -3.40
CA ARG A 122 19.65 -11.83 -2.24
C ARG A 122 18.19 -12.18 -2.49
N HIS A 123 17.47 -11.30 -3.17
CA HIS A 123 16.03 -11.45 -3.44
C HIS A 123 15.73 -11.92 -4.85
N HIS A 124 16.70 -12.52 -5.54
CA HIS A 124 16.60 -12.96 -6.94
C HIS A 124 15.31 -13.75 -7.20
N ASP A 125 15.03 -14.75 -6.38
CA ASP A 125 13.87 -15.63 -6.59
C ASP A 125 12.53 -14.90 -6.42
N VAL A 126 12.47 -13.92 -5.50
CA VAL A 126 11.29 -13.09 -5.31
C VAL A 126 11.09 -12.16 -6.51
N LEU A 127 12.17 -11.56 -7.01
CA LEU A 127 12.14 -10.67 -8.18
C LEU A 127 11.77 -11.42 -9.46
N GLU A 128 12.29 -12.63 -9.66
CA GLU A 128 11.93 -13.50 -10.78
C GLU A 128 10.44 -13.86 -10.75
N ARG A 129 9.92 -14.24 -9.58
CA ARG A 129 8.49 -14.50 -9.42
C ARG A 129 7.65 -13.27 -9.78
N LEU A 130 8.02 -12.10 -9.27
CA LEU A 130 7.32 -10.84 -9.53
C LEU A 130 7.33 -10.44 -11.02
N ARG A 131 8.41 -10.73 -11.75
CA ARG A 131 8.47 -10.50 -13.21
C ARG A 131 7.43 -11.31 -13.98
N GLN A 132 7.01 -12.46 -13.44
CA GLN A 132 6.06 -13.36 -14.08
C GLN A 132 4.60 -13.13 -13.62
N GLU A 133 4.38 -12.32 -12.58
CA GLU A 133 3.04 -12.05 -12.04
C GLU A 133 2.31 -10.96 -12.85
N PRO A 134 1.16 -11.28 -13.51
CA PRO A 134 0.32 -10.24 -14.07
C PRO A 134 -0.32 -9.46 -12.92
N GLY A 135 -0.09 -8.15 -12.85
CA GLY A 135 -0.71 -7.32 -11.81
C GLY A 135 -2.24 -7.44 -11.80
N ARG A 136 -2.82 -7.27 -10.63
CA ARG A 136 -4.24 -7.45 -10.34
C ARG A 136 -5.04 -6.25 -10.84
N GLU A 137 -6.19 -6.51 -11.46
CA GLU A 137 -7.18 -5.48 -11.78
C GLU A 137 -8.05 -5.25 -10.54
N ILE A 138 -8.29 -3.98 -10.19
CA ILE A 138 -9.27 -3.63 -9.16
C ILE A 138 -10.62 -3.45 -9.87
N CYS A 139 -11.59 -4.27 -9.50
CA CYS A 139 -12.99 -4.01 -9.79
C CYS A 139 -13.51 -3.05 -8.71
N GLU A 140 -13.81 -1.81 -9.09
CA GLU A 140 -14.67 -0.95 -8.28
C GLU A 140 -16.09 -1.53 -8.39
N GLU A 141 -16.56 -2.21 -7.35
CA GLU A 141 -18.00 -2.36 -7.13
C GLU A 141 -18.47 -0.99 -6.66
N THR A 142 -19.11 -0.23 -7.54
CA THR A 142 -19.84 0.96 -7.14
C THR A 142 -21.04 0.48 -6.32
N ASP A 143 -21.04 0.79 -5.02
CA ASP A 143 -22.25 0.72 -4.22
C ASP A 143 -23.26 1.71 -4.84
N ASP A 144 -24.15 1.20 -5.70
CA ASP A 144 -25.40 1.86 -6.04
C ASP A 144 -26.27 1.84 -4.77
N ASP A 145 -26.01 2.77 -3.87
CA ASP A 145 -26.88 3.06 -2.73
C ASP A 145 -27.98 4.02 -3.23
N PRO A 146 -29.25 3.60 -3.35
CA PRO A 146 -30.33 4.54 -3.62
C PRO A 146 -30.51 5.44 -2.40
N GLU A 147 -30.30 6.75 -2.59
CA GLU A 147 -30.57 7.78 -1.58
C GLU A 147 -31.97 7.59 -0.96
N ASP A 148 -31.97 7.31 0.33
CA ASP A 148 -33.15 7.41 1.19
C ASP A 148 -33.34 8.88 1.58
N GLY A 149 -34.55 9.40 1.42
CA GLY A 149 -34.95 10.67 2.05
C GLY A 149 -36.29 11.23 1.57
N PRO A 150 -37.05 11.96 2.41
CA PRO A 150 -37.13 11.90 3.88
C PRO A 150 -38.58 11.68 4.39
N ASP A 151 -38.69 11.15 5.61
CA ASP A 151 -39.90 11.25 6.43
C ASP A 151 -40.22 12.72 6.73
N GLY A 152 -41.43 13.14 6.36
CA GLY A 152 -41.97 14.49 6.62
C GLY A 152 -43.43 14.39 7.03
N GLU A 153 -43.65 14.37 8.33
CA GLU A 153 -44.93 14.45 9.02
C GLU A 153 -45.61 15.81 8.78
N GLU A 154 -46.80 15.82 8.19
CA GLU A 154 -47.72 16.97 8.28
C GLU A 154 -49.13 16.48 8.63
N ALA A 155 -49.45 16.53 9.92
CA ALA A 155 -50.81 16.57 10.40
C ALA A 155 -51.42 17.96 10.08
N ARG A 156 -52.65 18.00 9.54
CA ARG A 156 -53.73 18.92 9.96
C ARG A 156 -55.03 18.71 9.16
N ASP A 157 -56.10 18.65 9.96
CA ASP A 157 -57.55 18.80 9.75
C ASP A 157 -58.33 17.92 8.76
#